data_AF-A0A379W375-F1
#
_entry.id   AF-A0A379W375-F1
#
_cell.length_a   1.000
_cell.length_b   1.000
_cell.length_c   1.000
_cell.angle_alpha   90.00
_cell.angle_beta   90.00
_cell.angle_gamma   90.00
#
_symmetry.space_group_name_H-M   'P 1'
#
loop_
_entity.id
_entity.type
_entity.pdbx_description
1 polymer ?
#
loop_
_entity_poly.entity_id
_entity_poly.type
_entity_poly.pdbx_seq_one_letter_code
_entity_poly.pdbx_strand_id
1 'polypeptide(L)'
;MEADENLNTLIDYRFEKSFRAERGQNGASRDCTGKRGKDVTIKVPVGTRVIDQGTGETMGDMTKHGQRLLVAKGGWHGLGNTRFKSSVNRTPRQKTNGTPGDKRDLLLELMLLADVGMLGMPNAGKSTFIRAVSAANRKSRTIRLPRWCRASAWYVWTAKRVLWWPIFRG
;
A
#
# COMPACT_ATOMS: atom_id res chain seq x y z
N MET A 1 2.19 -7.84 3.80
CA MET A 1 0.80 -8.20 4.17
C MET A 1 0.71 -9.70 4.36
N GLU A 2 -0.18 -10.14 5.23
CA GLU A 2 -0.39 -11.55 5.57
C GLU A 2 -1.89 -11.82 5.67
N ALA A 3 -2.36 -12.92 5.08
CA ALA A 3 -3.75 -13.32 5.16
C ALA A 3 -4.02 -14.09 6.46
N ASP A 4 -5.03 -13.67 7.22
CA ASP A 4 -5.49 -14.34 8.42
C ASP A 4 -6.98 -14.69 8.25
N GLU A 5 -7.36 -15.91 8.64
CA GLU A 5 -8.74 -16.40 8.52
C GLU A 5 -9.60 -15.96 9.71
N ASN A 6 -8.97 -15.65 10.84
CA ASN A 6 -9.65 -15.19 12.04
C ASN A 6 -10.16 -13.74 11.90
N LEU A 7 -9.64 -13.00 10.92
CA LEU A 7 -10.04 -11.63 10.65
C LEU A 7 -11.18 -11.62 9.64
N ASN A 8 -12.35 -11.13 10.06
CA ASN A 8 -13.56 -11.07 9.23
C ASN A 8 -13.86 -9.66 8.69
N THR A 9 -13.19 -8.63 9.22
CA THR A 9 -13.50 -7.24 8.89
C THR A 9 -12.25 -6.40 8.69
N LEU A 10 -12.29 -5.49 7.72
CA LEU A 10 -11.26 -4.47 7.48
C LEU A 10 -11.48 -3.20 8.35
N ILE A 11 -12.24 -3.30 9.45
CA ILE A 11 -12.61 -2.14 10.28
C ILE A 11 -11.37 -1.49 10.90
N ASP A 12 -10.38 -2.29 11.30
CA ASP A 12 -9.16 -1.81 11.95
C ASP A 12 -8.37 -0.83 11.06
N TYR A 13 -8.38 -1.08 9.74
CA TYR A 13 -7.72 -0.24 8.73
C TYR A 13 -8.43 1.09 8.44
N ARG A 14 -9.65 1.26 8.96
CA ARG A 14 -10.36 2.53 8.86
C ARG A 14 -9.78 3.58 9.82
N PHE A 15 -9.33 3.13 10.99
CA PHE A 15 -8.80 3.98 12.05
C PHE A 15 -7.30 4.22 11.86
N GLU A 16 -6.52 3.15 11.68
CA GLU A 16 -5.09 3.25 11.41
C GLU A 16 -4.81 3.06 9.91
N LYS A 17 -4.53 4.17 9.23
CA LYS A 17 -4.30 4.19 7.77
C LYS A 17 -2.83 4.18 7.39
N SER A 18 -1.92 4.49 8.31
CA SER A 18 -0.51 4.66 8.02
C SER A 18 0.35 3.65 8.77
N PHE A 19 0.88 2.68 8.04
CA PHE A 19 1.81 1.70 8.57
C PHE A 19 3.22 2.04 8.09
N ARG A 20 4.14 2.25 9.03
CA ARG A 20 5.54 2.58 8.71
C ARG A 20 6.46 1.55 9.33
N ALA A 21 7.26 0.90 8.48
CA ALA A 21 8.33 0.02 8.94
C ALA A 21 9.46 0.80 9.59
N GLU A 22 10.23 0.14 10.45
CA GLU A 22 11.35 0.76 11.15
C GLU A 22 12.49 1.07 10.17
N ARG A 23 13.14 2.22 10.34
CA ARG A 23 14.32 2.58 9.55
C ARG A 23 15.53 1.74 10.00
N GLY A 24 16.32 1.26 9.05
CA GLY A 24 17.62 0.64 9.35
C GLY A 24 18.57 1.61 10.06
N GLN A 25 19.46 1.07 10.90
CA GLN A 25 20.46 1.86 11.60
C GLN A 25 21.62 2.23 10.67
N ASN A 26 22.25 3.38 10.96
CA ASN A 26 23.47 3.78 10.26
C ASN A 26 24.63 2.86 10.65
N GLY A 27 25.61 2.69 9.76
CA GLY A 27 26.89 2.10 10.12
C GLY A 27 27.65 2.98 11.13
N ALA A 28 28.50 2.34 11.93
CA ALA A 28 29.35 3.01 12.91
C ALA A 28 30.83 2.89 12.50
N SER A 29 31.70 3.57 13.24
CA SER A 29 33.16 3.43 13.10
C SER A 29 33.61 1.97 13.32
N ARG A 30 34.81 1.62 12.84
CA ARG A 30 35.39 0.25 12.89
C ARG A 30 34.68 -0.77 12.00
N ASP A 31 34.29 -0.36 10.79
CA ASP A 31 33.64 -1.23 9.79
C ASP A 31 32.35 -1.92 10.29
N CYS A 32 31.68 -1.33 11.28
CA CYS A 32 30.43 -1.85 11.81
C CYS A 32 29.25 -1.51 10.91
N THR A 33 28.66 -2.53 10.27
CA THR A 33 27.41 -2.39 9.51
C THR A 33 26.22 -2.16 10.44
N GLY A 34 25.35 -1.21 10.10
CA GLY A 34 24.13 -0.94 10.87
C GLY A 34 23.12 -2.09 10.80
N LYS A 35 22.26 -2.21 11.81
CA LYS A 35 21.20 -3.21 11.88
C LYS A 35 20.09 -2.94 10.86
N ARG A 36 19.48 -4.00 10.34
CA ARG A 36 18.26 -3.92 9.53
C ARG A 36 17.08 -3.47 10.40
N GLY A 37 16.24 -2.59 9.87
CA GLY A 37 15.00 -2.19 10.54
C GLY A 37 14.00 -3.34 10.57
N LYS A 38 13.12 -3.36 11.58
CA LYS A 38 12.04 -4.35 11.69
C LYS A 38 10.99 -4.17 10.59
N ASP A 39 10.61 -5.30 10.00
CA ASP A 39 9.51 -5.37 9.04
C ASP A 39 8.16 -5.25 9.77
N VAL A 40 7.18 -4.58 9.16
CA VAL A 40 5.80 -4.48 9.68
C VAL A 40 4.90 -5.40 8.88
N THR A 41 4.19 -6.28 9.59
CA THR A 41 3.23 -7.21 8.98
C THR A 41 1.81 -6.70 9.21
N ILE A 42 1.08 -6.53 8.12
CA ILE A 42 -0.31 -6.06 8.09
C ILE A 42 -1.19 -7.28 7.81
N LYS A 43 -2.09 -7.62 8.73
CA LYS A 43 -2.94 -8.82 8.65
C LYS A 43 -4.30 -8.51 8.01
N VAL A 44 -4.66 -9.19 6.94
CA VAL A 44 -5.91 -8.95 6.21
C VAL A 44 -6.76 -10.23 6.13
N PRO A 45 -8.10 -10.12 6.05
CA PRO A 45 -8.96 -11.26 5.77
C PRO A 45 -8.53 -12.01 4.50
N VAL A 46 -8.76 -13.32 4.50
CA VAL A 46 -8.74 -14.12 3.27
C VAL A 46 -9.81 -13.57 2.31
N GLY A 47 -9.51 -13.53 1.01
CA GLY A 47 -10.36 -12.92 -0.02
C GLY A 47 -10.11 -11.42 -0.22
N THR A 48 -9.08 -10.83 0.40
CA THR A 48 -8.72 -9.42 0.19
C THR A 48 -7.93 -9.24 -1.11
N ARG A 49 -8.40 -8.37 -1.98
CA ARG A 49 -7.70 -7.86 -3.16
C ARG A 49 -6.90 -6.60 -2.81
N VAL A 50 -5.63 -6.58 -3.19
CA VAL A 50 -4.71 -5.46 -2.95
C VAL A 50 -4.45 -4.72 -4.25
N ILE A 51 -4.83 -3.44 -4.29
CA ILE A 51 -4.69 -2.57 -5.46
C ILE A 51 -3.83 -1.36 -5.08
N ASP A 52 -2.87 -0.98 -5.92
CA ASP A 52 -2.13 0.27 -5.74
C ASP A 52 -2.99 1.45 -6.21
N GLN A 53 -3.24 2.43 -5.35
CA GLN A 53 -4.04 3.61 -5.70
C GLN A 53 -3.30 4.56 -6.65
N GLY A 54 -1.97 4.54 -6.63
CA GLY A 54 -1.16 5.39 -7.50
C GLY A 54 -1.23 4.97 -8.96
N THR A 55 -1.15 3.66 -9.22
CA THR A 55 -1.15 3.09 -10.58
C THR A 55 -2.49 2.49 -11.01
N GLY A 56 -3.36 2.13 -10.05
CA GLY A 56 -4.59 1.37 -10.30
C GLY A 56 -4.34 -0.11 -10.61
N GLU A 57 -3.09 -0.58 -10.49
CA GLU A 57 -2.73 -1.97 -10.76
C GLU A 57 -3.07 -2.87 -9.57
N THR A 58 -3.61 -4.05 -9.86
CA THR A 58 -3.85 -5.07 -8.83
C THR A 58 -2.54 -5.77 -8.53
N MET A 59 -2.01 -5.59 -7.31
CA MET A 59 -0.76 -6.23 -6.89
C MET A 59 -0.95 -7.74 -6.65
N GLY A 60 -2.14 -8.13 -6.21
CA GLY A 60 -2.49 -9.54 -6.02
C GLY A 60 -3.71 -9.74 -5.12
N ASP A 61 -4.18 -10.98 -5.12
CA ASP A 61 -5.30 -11.44 -4.32
C ASP A 61 -4.83 -12.39 -3.21
N MET A 62 -5.31 -12.17 -2.00
CA MET A 62 -5.01 -12.98 -0.82
C MET A 62 -6.02 -14.13 -0.75
N THR A 63 -5.67 -15.31 -1.24
CA THR A 63 -6.63 -16.43 -1.41
C THR A 63 -6.49 -17.52 -0.35
N LYS A 64 -5.33 -17.63 0.29
CA LYS A 64 -5.04 -18.67 1.28
C LYS A 64 -4.66 -18.06 2.62
N HIS A 65 -5.04 -18.73 3.70
CA HIS A 65 -4.55 -18.40 5.04
C HIS A 65 -3.01 -18.47 5.11
N GLY A 66 -2.38 -17.53 5.81
CA GLY A 66 -0.93 -17.43 5.93
C GLY A 66 -0.20 -16.97 4.66
N GLN A 67 -0.92 -16.68 3.56
CA GLN A 67 -0.30 -16.14 2.35
C GLN A 67 0.33 -14.78 2.67
N ARG A 68 1.56 -14.55 2.22
CA ARG A 68 2.29 -13.28 2.43
C ARG A 68 2.53 -12.59 1.10
N LEU A 69 2.23 -11.29 1.06
CA LEU A 69 2.44 -10.43 -0.10
C LEU A 69 3.31 -9.24 0.28
N LEU A 70 4.40 -9.02 -0.47
CA LEU A 70 5.26 -7.85 -0.31
C LEU A 70 4.61 -6.66 -1.03
N VAL A 71 4.11 -5.70 -0.25
CA VAL A 71 3.40 -4.53 -0.78
C VAL A 71 4.28 -3.29 -0.88
N ALA A 72 5.29 -3.17 -0.03
CA ALA A 72 6.26 -2.08 -0.07
C ALA A 72 7.64 -2.65 0.23
N LYS A 73 8.62 -2.35 -0.64
CA LYS A 73 10.00 -2.75 -0.44
C LYS A 73 10.74 -1.69 0.40
N GLY A 74 11.50 -2.15 1.38
CA GLY A 74 12.42 -1.27 2.11
C GLY A 74 13.52 -0.71 1.20
N GLY A 75 14.03 0.45 1.57
CA GLY A 75 15.16 1.07 0.87
C GLY A 75 16.45 0.27 1.03
N TRP A 76 17.38 0.48 0.09
CA TRP A 76 18.70 -0.13 0.13
C TRP A 76 19.61 0.58 1.12
N HIS A 77 20.53 -0.17 1.72
CA HIS A 77 21.51 0.40 2.64
C HIS A 77 22.48 1.33 1.90
N GLY A 78 22.97 2.35 2.62
CA GLY A 78 24.05 3.20 2.12
C GLY A 78 25.38 2.46 2.02
N LEU A 79 26.31 3.01 1.24
CA LEU A 79 27.67 2.50 1.13
C LEU A 79 28.60 3.31 2.02
N GLY A 80 29.32 2.61 2.91
CA GLY A 80 30.37 3.20 3.74
C GLY A 80 31.64 3.44 2.94
N ASN A 81 32.55 4.25 3.49
CA ASN A 81 33.84 4.59 2.88
C ASN A 81 34.70 3.38 2.51
N THR A 82 34.62 2.29 3.28
CA THR A 82 35.34 1.03 3.02
C THR A 82 35.04 0.46 1.63
N ARG A 83 33.83 0.68 1.10
CA ARG A 83 33.42 0.24 -0.26
C ARG A 83 34.06 1.08 -1.38
N PHE A 84 34.53 2.28 -1.08
CA PHE A 84 35.16 3.20 -2.04
C PHE A 84 36.70 3.12 -2.04
N LYS A 85 37.27 2.22 -1.25
CA LYS A 85 38.73 2.02 -1.19
C LYS A 85 39.20 1.32 -2.47
N SER A 86 40.20 1.90 -3.13
CA SER A 86 40.85 1.33 -4.31
C SER A 86 42.37 1.48 -4.20
N SER A 87 43.15 0.85 -5.09
CA SER A 87 44.62 0.98 -5.07
C SER A 87 45.08 2.44 -5.22
N VAL A 88 44.30 3.23 -5.97
CA VAL A 88 44.51 4.67 -6.22
C VAL A 88 43.94 5.52 -5.08
N ASN A 89 42.81 5.14 -4.49
CA ASN A 89 42.16 5.87 -3.40
C ASN A 89 42.26 5.09 -2.07
N ARG A 90 43.40 5.25 -1.38
CA ARG A 90 43.67 4.52 -0.13
C ARG A 90 42.88 5.04 1.08
N THR A 91 42.48 6.31 1.07
CA THR A 91 41.82 6.97 2.22
C THR A 91 40.52 7.66 1.79
N PRO A 92 39.49 6.89 1.38
CA PRO A 92 38.23 7.44 0.92
C PRO A 92 37.47 8.15 2.06
N ARG A 93 37.02 9.37 1.81
CA ARG A 93 36.12 10.15 2.70
C ARG A 93 34.66 10.15 2.24
N GLN A 94 34.38 9.46 1.14
CA GLN A 94 33.05 9.44 0.52
C GLN A 94 32.15 8.40 1.20
N LYS A 95 30.86 8.74 1.32
CA LYS A 95 29.80 7.84 1.78
C LYS A 95 28.55 8.10 0.95
N THR A 96 27.77 7.05 0.69
CA THR A 96 26.48 7.17 0.02
C THR A 96 25.38 6.90 1.02
N ASN A 97 24.35 7.75 1.03
CA ASN A 97 23.17 7.55 1.86
C ASN A 97 22.34 6.37 1.32
N GLY A 98 21.58 5.71 2.20
CA GLY A 98 20.63 4.68 1.78
C GLY A 98 19.52 5.24 0.92
N THR A 99 18.92 4.40 0.07
CA THR A 99 17.77 4.83 -0.73
C THR A 99 16.53 4.92 0.15
N PRO A 100 15.57 5.82 -0.17
CA PRO A 100 14.28 5.79 0.48
C PRO A 100 13.59 4.45 0.20
N GLY A 101 12.78 3.98 1.16
CA GLY A 101 11.88 2.86 0.94
C GLY A 101 10.63 3.26 0.15
N ASP A 102 9.96 2.27 -0.42
CA ASP A 102 8.75 2.46 -1.18
C ASP A 102 7.65 3.07 -0.31
N LYS A 103 6.96 4.07 -0.85
CA LYS A 103 5.75 4.66 -0.28
C LYS A 103 4.62 4.43 -1.27
N ARG A 104 3.58 3.71 -0.87
CA ARG A 104 2.45 3.36 -1.71
C ARG A 104 1.16 3.49 -0.92
N ASP A 105 0.14 4.03 -1.57
CA ASP A 105 -1.21 4.07 -1.05
C ASP A 105 -1.96 2.86 -1.61
N LEU A 106 -2.47 2.00 -0.72
CA LEU A 106 -3.12 0.76 -1.12
C LEU A 106 -4.63 0.87 -0.91
N LEU A 107 -5.38 0.37 -1.88
CA LEU A 107 -6.81 0.11 -1.77
C LEU A 107 -7.00 -1.38 -1.49
N LEU A 108 -7.69 -1.68 -0.39
CA LEU A 108 -8.02 -3.04 0.01
C LEU A 108 -9.50 -3.27 -0.23
N GLU A 109 -9.80 -4.22 -1.10
CA GLU A 109 -11.17 -4.62 -1.41
C GLU A 109 -11.39 -6.06 -0.95
N LEU A 110 -12.30 -6.26 0.01
CA LEU A 110 -12.69 -7.61 0.41
C LEU A 110 -13.66 -8.17 -0.62
N MET A 111 -13.25 -9.21 -1.35
CA MET A 111 -14.15 -9.99 -2.18
C MET A 111 -15.02 -10.83 -1.26
N LEU A 112 -16.21 -10.32 -0.96
CA LEU A 112 -17.24 -10.99 -0.17
C LEU A 112 -17.80 -12.19 -0.95
N LEU A 113 -17.02 -13.26 -1.05
CA LEU A 113 -17.52 -14.56 -1.49
C LEU A 113 -18.02 -15.32 -0.26
N ALA A 114 -19.23 -14.95 0.16
CA ALA A 114 -20.24 -15.91 0.61
C ALA A 114 -20.04 -16.76 1.88
N ASP A 115 -19.18 -16.44 2.86
CA ASP A 115 -19.25 -17.14 4.17
C ASP A 115 -20.55 -16.81 4.95
N VAL A 116 -21.21 -15.69 4.61
CA VAL A 116 -22.52 -15.31 5.19
C VAL A 116 -23.71 -15.84 4.34
N GLY A 117 -23.43 -16.44 3.18
CA GLY A 117 -24.46 -17.06 2.34
C GLY A 117 -24.92 -18.44 2.85
N MET A 118 -24.18 -19.03 3.78
CA MET A 118 -24.36 -20.41 4.25
C MET A 118 -24.67 -20.54 5.75
N LEU A 119 -25.24 -19.51 6.37
CA LEU A 119 -25.79 -19.63 7.72
C LEU A 119 -27.30 -19.36 7.72
N GLY A 120 -28.02 -20.37 7.25
CA GLY A 120 -29.42 -20.60 7.61
C GLY A 120 -30.44 -20.33 6.50
N MET A 121 -31.25 -21.36 6.26
CA MET A 121 -32.53 -21.38 5.55
C MET A 121 -33.31 -20.05 5.57
N PRO A 122 -34.10 -19.75 4.52
CA PRO A 122 -34.66 -18.44 4.24
C PRO A 122 -35.91 -18.15 5.09
N ASN A 123 -35.80 -18.09 6.43
CA ASN A 123 -36.99 -17.78 7.25
C ASN A 123 -36.72 -17.23 8.67
N ALA A 124 -35.71 -16.38 8.87
CA ALA A 124 -35.57 -15.69 10.16
C ALA A 124 -35.04 -14.27 9.99
N GLY A 125 -35.95 -13.28 9.98
CA GLY A 125 -35.84 -11.98 10.67
C GLY A 125 -34.56 -11.13 10.58
N LYS A 126 -33.62 -11.40 9.67
CA LYS A 126 -32.29 -10.75 9.63
C LYS A 126 -32.32 -9.26 9.23
N SER A 127 -33.44 -8.75 8.72
CA SER A 127 -33.55 -7.35 8.27
C SER A 127 -33.48 -6.33 9.42
N THR A 128 -33.84 -6.71 10.64
CA THR A 128 -33.77 -5.85 11.83
C THR A 128 -32.37 -5.81 12.45
N PHE A 129 -31.63 -6.92 12.46
CA PHE A 129 -30.28 -6.96 13.07
C PHE A 129 -29.24 -6.18 12.24
N ILE A 130 -29.36 -6.19 10.92
CA ILE A 130 -28.46 -5.43 10.02
C ILE A 130 -28.63 -3.91 10.22
N ARG A 131 -29.82 -3.44 10.61
CA ARG A 131 -30.05 -2.00 10.89
C ARG A 131 -29.40 -1.53 12.19
N ALA A 132 -29.29 -2.40 13.20
CA ALA A 132 -28.75 -2.02 14.51
C ALA A 132 -27.21 -1.91 14.55
N VAL A 133 -26.50 -2.65 13.68
CA VAL A 133 -25.02 -2.72 13.67
C VAL A 133 -24.38 -1.89 12.54
N SER A 134 -25.19 -1.31 11.65
CA SER A 134 -24.67 -0.60 10.47
C SER A 134 -24.26 0.86 10.77
N ALA A 135 -23.25 1.05 11.62
CA ALA A 135 -22.52 2.32 11.77
C ALA A 135 -21.45 2.55 10.68
N ALA A 136 -21.33 1.62 9.72
CA ALA A 136 -20.43 1.76 8.59
C ALA A 136 -21.19 2.21 7.35
N ASN A 137 -21.17 3.53 7.07
CA ASN A 137 -21.55 4.10 5.78
C ASN A 137 -20.87 3.32 4.64
N ARG A 138 -21.63 2.44 4.01
CA ARG A 138 -21.14 1.51 2.99
C ARG A 138 -21.22 2.22 1.64
N LYS A 139 -20.08 2.59 1.06
CA LYS A 139 -20.02 3.16 -0.30
C LYS A 139 -20.13 2.02 -1.31
N SER A 140 -21.35 1.61 -1.63
CA SER A 140 -21.61 0.70 -2.75
C SER A 140 -21.40 1.47 -4.05
N ARG A 141 -20.26 1.24 -4.71
CA ARG A 141 -20.00 1.78 -6.05
C ARG A 141 -20.78 0.95 -7.06
N THR A 142 -22.07 1.22 -7.19
CA THR A 142 -22.90 0.68 -8.27
C THR A 142 -22.40 1.30 -9.57
N ILE A 143 -21.55 0.58 -10.29
CA ILE A 143 -21.16 0.95 -11.65
C ILE A 143 -22.36 0.70 -12.54
N ARG A 144 -23.18 1.75 -12.73
CA ARG A 144 -24.22 1.79 -13.74
C ARG A 144 -23.53 2.10 -15.07
N LEU A 145 -23.29 1.08 -15.89
CA LEU A 145 -22.84 1.27 -17.28
C LEU A 145 -23.91 2.06 -18.05
N PRO A 146 -23.60 3.23 -18.63
CA PRO A 146 -24.52 3.88 -19.56
C PRO A 146 -24.40 3.23 -20.93
N ARG A 147 -25.54 2.76 -21.44
CA ARG A 147 -25.71 2.18 -22.77
C ARG A 147 -26.29 3.24 -23.71
N TRP A 148 -25.47 4.13 -24.30
CA TRP A 148 -25.81 5.00 -25.47
C TRP A 148 -24.47 5.43 -26.10
N CYS A 149 -24.08 5.03 -27.31
CA CYS A 149 -24.59 5.38 -28.65
C CYS A 149 -24.48 6.88 -29.01
N ARG A 150 -23.62 7.14 -30.00
CA ARG A 150 -23.59 8.22 -31.01
C ARG A 150 -23.10 9.64 -30.67
N ALA A 151 -22.17 10.07 -31.55
CA ALA A 151 -22.03 11.37 -32.21
C ALA A 151 -21.37 12.55 -31.48
N SER A 152 -20.19 12.91 -32.03
CA SER A 152 -19.82 14.24 -32.55
C SER A 152 -19.54 15.43 -31.61
N ALA A 153 -18.60 16.23 -32.11
CA ALA A 153 -18.31 17.65 -31.80
C ALA A 153 -17.35 17.93 -30.62
N TRP A 154 -16.08 18.10 -30.99
CA TRP A 154 -15.24 19.27 -30.70
C TRP A 154 -15.80 20.29 -29.68
N TYR A 155 -15.04 20.55 -28.62
CA TYR A 155 -14.63 21.93 -28.30
C TYR A 155 -13.36 21.94 -27.45
N VAL A 156 -12.42 22.74 -27.95
CA VAL A 156 -11.14 23.15 -27.38
C VAL A 156 -11.37 23.94 -26.10
N TRP A 157 -10.59 23.67 -25.04
CA TRP A 157 -10.15 24.72 -24.11
C TRP A 157 -8.65 24.61 -23.88
N THR A 158 -8.00 25.65 -24.34
CA THR A 158 -6.58 25.93 -24.33
C THR A 158 -6.13 26.39 -22.94
N ALA A 159 -4.98 25.86 -22.52
CA ALA A 159 -3.86 26.60 -21.95
C ALA A 159 -3.80 26.97 -20.45
N LYS A 160 -2.55 26.79 -19.96
CA LYS A 160 -1.78 27.61 -18.99
C LYS A 160 -1.98 27.36 -17.49
N ARG A 161 -1.01 26.67 -16.86
CA ARG A 161 0.18 27.31 -16.23
C ARG A 161 1.10 26.26 -15.61
N VAL A 162 2.23 26.02 -16.28
CA VAL A 162 3.47 25.54 -15.65
C VAL A 162 4.12 26.78 -15.04
N LEU A 163 4.27 26.82 -13.72
CA LEU A 163 5.10 27.80 -13.04
C LEU A 163 6.24 27.06 -12.34
N TRP A 164 7.38 27.05 -13.02
CA TRP A 164 8.69 26.85 -12.41
C TRP A 164 9.07 28.12 -11.63
N TRP A 165 9.65 27.96 -10.45
CA TRP A 165 10.37 29.04 -9.78
C TRP A 165 11.75 28.55 -9.31
N PRO A 166 12.77 29.43 -9.30
CA PRO A 166 14.15 29.09 -9.50
C PRO A 166 14.90 28.76 -8.20
N ILE A 167 15.93 27.94 -8.36
CA ILE A 167 16.99 27.71 -7.39
C ILE A 167 17.80 29.01 -7.24
N PHE A 168 17.81 29.56 -6.03
CA PHE A 168 18.81 30.55 -5.59
C PHE A 168 19.87 29.85 -4.73
N ARG A 169 21.12 30.26 -4.95
CA ARG A 169 22.35 29.81 -4.29
C ARG A 169 22.42 30.19 -2.81
N GLY A 170 23.18 29.38 -2.08
CA GLY A 170 23.93 29.72 -0.85
C GLY A 170 25.08 28.73 -0.73
#